data_AF-A0A149QCI9-F1
#
_entry.id   AF-A0A149QCI9-F1
#
_cell.length_a   1.000
_cell.length_b   1.000
_cell.length_c   1.000
_cell.angle_alpha   90.00
_cell.angle_beta   90.00
_cell.angle_gamma   90.00
#
_symmetry.space_group_name_H-M   'P 1'
#
loop_
_entity.id
_entity.type
_entity.pdbx_description
1 polymer ?
#
loop_
_entity_poly.entity_id
_entity_poly.type
_entity_poly.pdbx_seq_one_letter_code
_entity_poly.pdbx_strand_id
1 'polypeptide(L)' 'MPRPRLHAFEGEQLTVQQIHQRVPVLSERTIRDHLAAGRRTRSAMLSFDPIAAAARGGRITQRILRARSTAGRDS' A
#
# COMPACT_ATOMS: atom_id res chain seq x y z
N MET A 1 -22.36 -5.11 -20.16
CA MET A 1 -21.91 -3.88 -19.46
C MET A 1 -21.19 -4.29 -18.18
N PRO A 2 -19.92 -3.86 -17.94
CA PRO A 2 -19.25 -4.13 -16.67
C PRO A 2 -19.98 -3.41 -15.53
N ARG A 3 -20.23 -4.11 -14.42
CA ARG A 3 -20.86 -3.51 -13.24
C ARG A 3 -19.94 -2.46 -12.61
N PRO A 4 -20.45 -1.29 -12.19
CA PRO A 4 -19.66 -0.30 -11.47
C PRO A 4 -19.10 -0.90 -10.18
N ARG A 5 -17.81 -0.70 -9.93
CA ARG A 5 -17.16 -1.11 -8.67
C ARG A 5 -17.50 -0.10 -7.57
N LEU A 6 -17.96 -0.62 -6.44
CA LEU A 6 -18.26 0.16 -5.24
C LEU A 6 -17.09 0.12 -4.25
N HIS A 7 -16.91 1.22 -3.53
CA HIS A 7 -15.86 1.44 -2.55
C HIS A 7 -16.47 2.04 -1.28
N ALA A 8 -15.96 1.61 -0.13
CA ALA A 8 -16.32 2.22 1.15
C ALA A 8 -15.70 3.61 1.24
N PHE A 9 -16.53 4.64 1.41
CA PHE A 9 -16.12 6.03 1.58
C PHE A 9 -17.11 6.72 2.52
N GLU A 10 -16.63 7.30 3.62
CA GLU A 10 -17.46 7.98 4.64
C GLU A 10 -18.63 7.12 5.19
N GLY A 11 -18.44 5.81 5.28
CA GLY A 11 -19.48 4.88 5.75
C GLY A 11 -20.50 4.45 4.68
N GLU A 12 -20.39 4.96 3.44
CA GLU A 12 -21.24 4.61 2.31
C GLU A 12 -20.51 3.78 1.25
N GLN A 13 -21.28 3.10 0.40
CA GLN A 13 -20.77 2.33 -0.74
C GLN A 13 -20.95 3.14 -2.03
N LEU A 14 -19.87 3.75 -2.50
CA LEU A 14 -19.88 4.70 -3.60
C LEU A 14 -18.96 4.25 -4.75
N THR A 15 -19.32 4.63 -5.97
CA THR A 15 -18.41 4.55 -7.13
C THR A 15 -17.35 5.65 -7.06
N VAL A 16 -16.25 5.50 -7.81
CA VAL A 16 -15.22 6.54 -7.93
C VAL A 16 -15.81 7.87 -8.41
N GLN A 17 -16.75 7.83 -9.36
CA GLN A 17 -17.41 9.01 -9.90
C GLN A 17 -18.23 9.74 -8.81
N GLN A 18 -18.98 9.00 -7.99
CA GLN A 18 -19.72 9.57 -6.86
C GLN A 18 -18.80 10.16 -5.79
N ILE A 19 -17.65 9.53 -5.53
CA ILE A 19 -16.63 10.08 -4.61
C ILE A 19 -16.05 11.37 -5.19
N HIS A 20 -15.77 11.42 -6.49
CA HIS A 20 -15.26 12.62 -7.17
C HIS A 20 -16.24 13.80 -7.08
N GLN A 21 -17.54 13.54 -7.16
CA GLN A 21 -18.57 14.57 -6.96
C GLN A 21 -18.54 15.17 -5.55
N ARG A 22 -18.16 14.39 -4.52
CA ARG A 22 -18.01 14.87 -3.13
C ARG A 22 -16.67 15.57 -2.88
N VAL A 23 -15.62 15.14 -3.60
CA VAL A 23 -14.25 15.65 -3.44
C VAL A 23 -13.70 16.14 -4.79
N PRO A 24 -14.28 17.21 -5.36
CA PRO A 24 -13.98 17.62 -6.74
C PRO A 24 -12.56 18.15 -6.93
N VAL A 25 -11.86 18.51 -5.85
CA VAL A 25 -10.46 18.94 -5.88
C VAL A 25 -9.51 17.80 -6.28
N LEU A 26 -9.91 16.54 -6.08
CA LEU A 26 -9.09 15.38 -6.43
C LEU A 26 -9.55 14.78 -7.76
N SER A 27 -8.60 14.49 -8.64
CA SER A 27 -8.89 13.75 -9.87
C SER A 27 -9.39 12.33 -9.55
N GLU A 28 -10.19 11.74 -10.44
CA GLU A 28 -10.60 10.33 -10.32
C GLU A 28 -9.40 9.37 -10.24
N ARG A 29 -8.28 9.71 -10.89
CA ARG A 29 -7.04 8.93 -10.81
C ARG A 29 -6.49 8.94 -9.40
N THR A 30 -6.37 10.13 -8.79
CA THR A 30 -5.92 10.30 -7.41
C THR A 30 -6.82 9.52 -6.43
N ILE A 31 -8.14 9.57 -6.63
CA ILE A 31 -9.10 8.81 -5.83
C ILE A 31 -8.85 7.29 -5.97
N ARG A 32 -8.68 6.80 -7.21
CA ARG A 32 -8.37 5.37 -7.46
C ARG A 32 -7.08 4.93 -6.79
N ASP A 33 -6.03 5.75 -6.85
CA ASP A 33 -4.73 5.46 -6.26
C ASP A 33 -4.83 5.41 -4.73
N HIS A 34 -5.56 6.33 -4.12
CA HIS A 34 -5.80 6.33 -2.67
C HIS A 34 -6.59 5.09 -2.22
N LEU A 35 -7.68 4.76 -2.93
CA LEU A 35 -8.47 3.55 -2.65
C LEU A 35 -7.64 2.27 -2.82
N ALA A 36 -6.73 2.23 -3.81
CA ALA A 36 -5.82 1.11 -3.99
C ALA A 36 -4.80 0.99 -2.86
N ALA A 37 -4.23 2.11 -2.41
CA ALA A 37 -3.33 2.15 -1.26
C ALA A 37 -4.03 1.63 0.01
N GLY A 38 -5.25 2.11 0.31
CA GLY A 38 -6.04 1.64 1.44
C GLY A 38 -6.32 0.13 1.40
N ARG A 39 -6.68 -0.41 0.23
CA ARG A 39 -6.85 -1.88 0.06
C ARG A 39 -5.57 -2.64 0.34
N ARG A 40 -4.42 -2.18 -0.17
CA ARG A 40 -3.12 -2.81 0.07
C ARG A 40 -2.78 -2.81 1.56
N THR A 41 -2.97 -1.68 2.25
CA THR A 41 -2.74 -1.58 3.69
C THR A 41 -3.64 -2.55 4.46
N ARG A 42 -4.94 -2.57 4.17
CA ARG A 42 -5.89 -3.50 4.82
C ARG A 42 -5.50 -4.95 4.60
N SER A 43 -5.17 -5.33 3.36
CA SER A 43 -4.70 -6.69 3.05
C SER A 43 -3.44 -7.02 3.83
N ALA A 44 -2.45 -6.13 3.85
CA ALA A 44 -1.19 -6.34 4.57
C ALA A 44 -1.41 -6.52 6.08
N MET A 45 -2.32 -5.74 6.67
CA MET A 45 -2.67 -5.87 8.10
C MET A 45 -3.38 -7.18 8.40
N LEU A 46 -4.36 -7.56 7.56
CA LEU A 46 -5.13 -8.79 7.77
C LEU A 46 -4.33 -10.07 7.51
N SER A 47 -3.34 -10.01 6.62
CA SER A 47 -2.45 -11.14 6.30
C SER A 47 -1.09 -11.02 6.99
N PHE A 48 -0.98 -10.24 8.07
CA PHE A 48 0.29 -10.03 8.73
C PHE A 48 0.73 -11.31 9.48
N ASP A 49 1.91 -11.82 9.12
CA ASP A 49 2.58 -12.91 9.83
C ASP A 49 3.79 -12.34 10.58
N PRO A 50 3.76 -12.31 11.93
CA PRO A 50 4.83 -11.74 12.74
C PRO A 50 6.14 -12.54 12.65
N ILE A 51 6.08 -13.87 12.52
CA ILE A 51 7.27 -14.73 12.44
C ILE A 51 7.96 -14.50 11.10
N ALA A 52 7.20 -14.52 10.01
CA ALA A 52 7.74 -14.24 8.69
C ALA A 52 8.25 -12.79 8.56
N ALA A 53 7.60 -11.82 9.22
CA ALA A 53 8.06 -10.43 9.25
C ALA A 53 9.40 -10.28 9.99
N ALA A 54 9.55 -10.90 11.16
CA ALA A 54 10.81 -10.89 11.91
C ALA A 54 11.95 -11.53 11.11
N ALA A 55 11.70 -12.69 10.49
CA ALA A 55 12.69 -13.38 9.65
C ALA A 55 13.11 -12.53 8.43
N ARG A 56 12.17 -11.83 7.78
CA ARG A 56 12.49 -10.90 6.68
C ARG A 56 13.30 -9.70 7.16
N GLY A 57 12.97 -9.12 8.31
CA GLY A 57 13.72 -8.03 8.92
C GLY A 57 15.19 -8.39 9.14
N GLY A 58 15.45 -9.57 9.70
CA GLY A 58 16.82 -10.10 9.87
C GLY A 58 17.59 -10.21 8.54
N ARG A 59 16.95 -10.71 7.47
CA ARG A 59 17.58 -10.81 6.13
C ARG A 59 17.88 -9.44 5.53
N ILE A 60 16.98 -8.47 5.68
CA ILE A 60 17.19 -7.10 5.17
C ILE A 60 18.37 -6.45 5.92
N THR A 61 18.39 -6.52 7.25
CA THR A 61 19.49 -5.99 8.06
C THR A 61 20.81 -6.65 7.72
N GLN A 62 20.85 -7.98 7.56
CA GLN A 62 22.07 -8.68 7.12
C GLN A 62 22.54 -8.21 5.73
N ARG A 63 21.61 -8.01 4.78
CA ARG A 63 21.95 -7.50 3.44
C ARG A 63 22.55 -6.09 3.51
N ILE A 64 21.97 -5.21 4.34
CA ILE A 64 22.48 -3.85 4.55
C ILE A 64 23.87 -3.89 5.18
N LEU A 65 24.06 -4.69 6.23
CA LEU A 65 25.37 -4.84 6.89
C LEU A 65 26.44 -5.37 5.91
N ARG A 66 26.11 -6.39 5.12
CA ARG A 66 27.03 -6.93 4.09
C ARG A 66 27.40 -5.87 3.04
N ALA A 67 26.43 -5.11 2.55
CA ALA A 67 26.67 -4.05 1.57
C ALA A 67 27.59 -2.94 2.13
N ARG A 68 27.52 -2.66 3.43
CA ARG A 68 28.43 -1.71 4.11
C ARG A 68 29.83 -2.28 4.31
N SER A 69 29.95 -3.56 4.66
CA SER A 69 31.25 -4.23 4.79
C SER A 69 32.02 -4.31 3.47
N THR A 70 31.33 -4.46 2.33
CA THR A 70 31.97 -4.44 1.01
C THR A 70 32.45 -3.05 0.62
N ALA A 71 31.67 -2.00 0.92
CA ALA A 71 32.05 -0.63 0.59
C ALA A 71 33.25 -0.11 1.42
N GLY A 72 33.51 -0.67 2.60
CA GLY A 72 34.66 -0.30 3.44
C GLY A 72 35.95 -1.07 3.16
N ARG A 73 35.95 -2.02 2.21
CA ARG A 73 37.13 -2.85 1.87
C ARG A 73 37.89 -2.38 0.64
N ASP A 74 37.32 -1.41 -0.08
CA ASP A 74 37.90 -0.76 -1.28
C ASP A 74 38.50 0.62 -0.95
N SER A 75 38.95 0.85 0.28
CA SER A 75 39.62 2.09 0.74
C SER A 75 41.02 1.79 1.25
#